data_AF-A0A9D0ADE1-F1
#
_entry.id   AF-A0A9D0ADE1-F1
#
_cell.length_a   1.000
_cell.length_b   1.000
_cell.length_c   1.000
_cell.angle_alpha   90.00
_cell.angle_beta   90.00
_cell.angle_gamma   90.00
#
_symmetry.space_group_name_H-M   'P 1'
#
loop_
_entity.id
_entity.type
_entity.pdbx_description
1 polymer ?
#
loop_
_entity_poly.entity_id
_entity_poly.type
_entity_poly.pdbx_seq_one_letter_code
_entity_poly.pdbx_strand_id
1 'polypeptide(L)'
;MNIKKYFRVILPAGVLLIAAVAWAQNPQILLSPGPGPSTASFASINKVFTGDWQQYGQLFTTWQGGLFNRIFLLVLTIVPTVFLLHYIIIGAKSFSHAGAPVKFFGILTRLLHWLAALSFSLLAITGLMVVFGKFLGGGALIMSGRSVHLIAAIIFCLSAAGLFLIW
;
A
#
# COMPACT_ATOMS: atom_id res chain seq x y z
N MET A 1 34.21 8.55 -7.51
CA MET A 1 33.17 7.66 -8.07
C MET A 1 31.79 8.19 -7.68
N ASN A 2 30.94 8.60 -8.63
CA ASN A 2 29.77 9.44 -8.36
C ASN A 2 28.49 8.62 -8.08
N ILE A 3 28.41 8.05 -6.86
CA ILE A 3 27.37 7.13 -6.37
C ILE A 3 25.93 7.59 -6.69
N LYS A 4 25.66 8.90 -6.64
CA LYS A 4 24.34 9.48 -6.91
C LYS A 4 23.83 9.25 -8.34
N LYS A 5 24.73 9.11 -9.32
CA LYS A 5 24.36 8.89 -10.73
C LYS A 5 23.95 7.44 -10.98
N TYR A 6 24.63 6.51 -10.31
CA TYR A 6 24.35 5.07 -10.41
C TYR A 6 23.08 4.69 -9.66
N PHE A 7 22.82 5.30 -8.50
CA PHE A 7 21.59 5.03 -7.73
C PHE A 7 20.30 5.35 -8.50
N ARG A 8 20.32 6.38 -9.36
CA ARG A 8 19.17 6.77 -10.20
C ARG A 8 18.84 5.78 -11.32
N VAL A 9 19.79 4.92 -11.70
CA VAL A 9 19.64 3.96 -12.80
C VAL A 9 19.50 2.53 -12.24
N ILE A 10 20.29 2.19 -11.23
CA ILE A 10 20.32 0.85 -10.62
C ILE A 10 19.02 0.57 -9.87
N LEU A 11 18.43 1.55 -9.19
CA LEU A 11 17.20 1.31 -8.43
C LEU A 11 15.99 0.97 -9.33
N PRO A 12 15.65 1.78 -10.37
CA PRO A 12 14.54 1.41 -11.27
C PRO A 12 14.86 0.17 -12.11
N ALA A 13 16.11 -0.01 -12.56
CA ALA A 13 16.51 -1.20 -13.30
C ALA A 13 16.43 -2.47 -12.44
N GLY A 14 16.83 -2.40 -11.16
CA GLY A 14 16.74 -3.50 -10.21
C GLY A 14 15.29 -3.87 -9.88
N VAL A 15 14.41 -2.88 -9.69
CA VAL A 15 12.97 -3.12 -9.48
C VAL A 15 12.33 -3.75 -10.72
N LEU A 16 12.69 -3.28 -11.93
CA LEU A 16 12.22 -3.87 -13.18
C LEU A 16 12.77 -5.28 -13.40
N LEU A 17 14.01 -5.56 -13.01
CA LEU A 17 14.61 -6.89 -13.10
C LEU A 17 13.95 -7.88 -12.13
N ILE A 18 13.71 -7.47 -10.88
CA ILE A 18 13.02 -8.30 -9.88
C ILE A 18 11.59 -8.59 -10.35
N ALA A 19 10.89 -7.59 -10.88
CA ALA A 19 9.59 -7.78 -11.49
C ALA A 19 9.66 -8.75 -12.69
N ALA A 20 10.60 -8.57 -13.61
CA ALA A 20 10.75 -9.43 -14.78
C ALA A 20 11.11 -10.89 -14.42
N VAL A 21 11.96 -11.10 -13.41
CA VAL A 21 12.32 -12.44 -12.91
C VAL A 21 11.13 -13.10 -12.21
N ALA A 22 10.38 -12.35 -11.40
CA ALA A 22 9.15 -12.84 -10.78
C ALA A 22 8.10 -13.26 -11.82
N TRP A 23 8.01 -12.53 -12.95
CA TRP A 23 7.14 -12.87 -14.08
C TRP A 23 7.64 -14.09 -14.87
N ALA A 24 8.95 -14.22 -15.08
CA ALA A 24 9.54 -15.31 -15.87
C ALA A 24 9.49 -16.66 -15.16
N GLN A 25 9.54 -16.69 -13.83
CA GLN A 25 9.58 -17.95 -13.09
C GLN A 25 8.24 -18.67 -13.00
N ASN A 26 7.10 -17.95 -12.97
CA ASN A 26 5.77 -18.57 -12.83
C ASN A 26 4.63 -17.71 -13.40
N PRO A 27 4.45 -17.61 -14.73
CA PRO A 27 3.41 -16.77 -15.35
C PRO A 27 1.98 -17.20 -14.96
N GLN A 28 1.77 -18.48 -14.64
CA GLN A 28 0.46 -19.05 -14.28
C GLN A 28 0.01 -18.71 -12.84
N ILE A 29 0.94 -18.53 -11.90
CA ILE A 29 0.61 -18.24 -10.48
C ILE A 29 0.08 -16.81 -10.33
N LEU A 30 0.46 -15.89 -11.23
CA LEU A 30 0.06 -14.48 -11.23
C LEU A 30 -1.15 -14.17 -12.12
N LEU A 31 -1.41 -14.98 -13.16
CA LEU A 31 -2.41 -14.66 -14.19
C LEU A 31 -3.68 -15.51 -14.13
N SER A 32 -3.76 -16.51 -13.26
CA SER A 32 -4.99 -17.27 -13.07
C SER A 32 -5.09 -17.82 -11.65
N PRO A 33 -5.80 -17.15 -10.72
CA PRO A 33 -6.54 -17.97 -9.77
C PRO A 33 -7.51 -18.75 -10.67
N GLY A 34 -7.28 -20.05 -10.83
CA GLY A 34 -8.17 -20.89 -11.66
C GLY A 34 -9.65 -20.60 -11.33
N PRO A 35 -10.60 -20.95 -12.21
CA PRO A 35 -11.98 -20.41 -12.24
C PRO A 35 -12.83 -20.54 -10.95
N GLY A 36 -12.28 -21.13 -9.88
CA GLY A 36 -12.88 -21.16 -8.56
C GLY A 36 -12.57 -19.95 -7.68
N PRO A 37 -13.19 -19.90 -6.48
CA PRO A 37 -12.99 -18.84 -5.51
C PRO A 37 -11.52 -18.73 -5.10
N SER A 38 -11.03 -17.51 -4.84
CA SER A 38 -9.63 -17.31 -4.41
C SER A 38 -9.25 -18.10 -3.16
N THR A 39 -10.23 -18.51 -2.34
CA THR A 39 -10.03 -19.40 -1.20
C THR A 39 -9.59 -20.81 -1.60
N ALA A 40 -10.06 -21.34 -2.74
CA ALA A 40 -9.65 -22.64 -3.25
C ALA A 40 -8.21 -22.60 -3.79
N SER A 41 -7.84 -21.54 -4.53
CA SER A 41 -6.46 -21.32 -4.96
C SER A 41 -5.53 -21.05 -3.77
N PHE A 42 -6.00 -20.34 -2.75
CA PHE A 42 -5.23 -20.09 -1.54
C PHE A 42 -5.02 -21.37 -0.72
N ALA A 43 -6.03 -22.24 -0.65
CA ALA A 43 -5.93 -23.55 0.00
C ALA A 43 -4.93 -24.48 -0.71
N SER A 44 -4.92 -24.50 -2.05
CA SER A 44 -3.96 -25.31 -2.80
C SER A 44 -2.53 -24.81 -2.66
N ILE A 45 -2.32 -23.49 -2.68
CA ILE A 45 -1.00 -22.86 -2.47
C ILE A 45 -0.52 -23.10 -1.03
N ASN A 46 -1.37 -22.89 -0.03
CA ASN A 46 -0.97 -23.10 1.37
C ASN A 46 -0.58 -24.54 1.67
N LYS A 47 -1.28 -25.51 1.07
CA LYS A 47 -0.94 -26.93 1.20
C LYS A 47 0.49 -27.25 0.73
N VAL A 48 1.02 -26.50 -0.24
CA VAL A 48 2.34 -26.72 -0.83
C VAL A 48 3.44 -25.92 -0.12
N PHE A 49 3.18 -24.65 0.20
CA PHE A 49 4.24 -23.73 0.63
C PHE A 49 4.29 -23.48 2.13
N THR A 50 3.16 -23.62 2.83
CA THR A 50 3.02 -23.00 4.16
C THR A 50 2.47 -23.97 5.22
N GLY A 51 1.79 -25.06 4.84
CA GLY A 51 1.21 -26.03 5.77
C GLY A 51 -0.20 -25.65 6.25
N ASP A 52 -0.64 -26.15 7.41
CA ASP A 52 -1.99 -25.87 7.96
C ASP A 52 -2.06 -24.49 8.65
N TRP A 53 -2.07 -23.43 7.85
CA TRP A 53 -2.19 -22.03 8.32
C TRP A 53 -3.55 -21.71 8.94
N GLN A 54 -4.49 -22.64 8.89
CA GLN A 54 -5.83 -22.49 9.43
C GLN A 54 -5.78 -22.18 10.94
N GLN A 55 -4.77 -22.69 11.65
CA GLN A 55 -4.49 -22.40 13.06
C GLN A 55 -4.14 -20.92 13.31
N TYR A 56 -3.34 -20.28 12.44
CA TYR A 56 -3.02 -18.85 12.54
C TYR A 56 -4.13 -17.95 11.99
N GLY A 57 -4.88 -18.44 11.00
CA GLY A 57 -6.03 -17.74 10.42
C GLY A 57 -7.17 -17.56 11.44
N GLN A 58 -7.38 -18.52 12.33
CA GLN A 58 -8.40 -18.40 13.38
C GLN A 58 -8.05 -17.35 14.42
N LEU A 59 -6.79 -17.29 14.87
CA LEU A 59 -6.33 -16.25 15.80
C LEU A 59 -6.48 -14.86 15.16
N PHE A 60 -6.04 -14.72 13.91
CA PHE A 60 -6.16 -13.47 13.16
C PHE A 60 -7.62 -13.03 13.00
N THR A 61 -8.53 -13.91 12.58
CA THR A 61 -9.95 -13.57 12.42
C THR A 61 -10.63 -13.23 13.75
N THR A 62 -10.24 -13.90 14.84
CA THR A 62 -10.73 -13.59 16.19
C THR A 62 -10.32 -12.17 16.61
N TRP A 63 -9.04 -11.81 16.47
CA TRP A 63 -8.57 -10.46 16.80
C TRP A 63 -9.10 -9.41 15.83
N GLN A 64 -9.26 -9.76 14.56
CA GLN A 64 -9.83 -8.88 13.54
C GLN A 64 -11.29 -8.54 13.82
N GLY A 65 -12.11 -9.53 14.23
CA GLY A 65 -13.51 -9.34 14.59
C GLY A 65 -13.73 -8.57 15.89
N GLY A 66 -12.76 -8.60 16.81
CA GLY A 66 -12.81 -7.91 18.10
C GLY A 66 -11.95 -6.65 18.15
N LEU A 67 -10.67 -6.85 18.50
CA LEU A 67 -9.73 -5.77 18.85
C LEU A 67 -9.38 -4.88 17.66
N PHE A 68 -9.00 -5.45 16.51
CA PHE A 68 -8.48 -4.66 15.40
C PHE A 68 -9.54 -3.75 14.80
N ASN A 69 -10.81 -4.18 14.71
CA ASN A 69 -11.88 -3.29 14.27
C ASN A 69 -11.95 -2.01 15.13
N ARG A 70 -11.86 -2.15 16.47
CA ARG A 70 -11.87 -1.00 17.39
C ARG A 70 -10.65 -0.11 17.20
N ILE A 71 -9.46 -0.70 17.04
CA ILE A 71 -8.23 0.05 16.77
C ILE A 71 -8.33 0.78 15.42
N PHE A 72 -8.82 0.12 14.37
CA PHE A 72 -9.02 0.73 13.06
C PHE A 72 -9.99 1.90 13.13
N LEU A 73 -11.13 1.74 13.81
CA LEU A 73 -12.10 2.82 14.00
C LEU A 73 -11.47 4.01 14.75
N LEU A 74 -10.68 3.71 15.79
CA LEU A 74 -9.98 4.73 16.56
C LEU A 74 -8.95 5.47 15.70
N VAL A 75 -8.12 4.77 14.94
CA VAL A 75 -7.13 5.40 14.05
C VAL A 75 -7.82 6.21 12.95
N LEU A 76 -8.87 5.65 12.33
CA LEU A 76 -9.63 6.29 11.25
C LEU A 76 -10.30 7.59 11.69
N THR A 77 -10.66 7.72 12.97
CA THR A 77 -11.34 8.90 13.51
C THR A 77 -10.35 9.87 14.17
N ILE A 78 -9.54 9.39 15.12
CA ILE A 78 -8.65 10.24 15.91
C ILE A 78 -7.59 10.90 15.03
N VAL A 79 -6.95 10.17 14.12
CA VAL A 79 -5.85 10.72 13.32
C VAL A 79 -6.33 11.91 12.46
N PRO A 80 -7.36 11.79 11.62
CA PRO A 80 -7.89 12.94 10.88
C PRO A 80 -8.39 14.07 11.77
N THR A 81 -9.05 13.76 12.90
CA THR A 81 -9.51 14.79 13.85
C THR A 81 -8.36 15.59 14.42
N VAL A 82 -7.25 14.95 14.81
CA VAL A 82 -6.07 15.65 15.33
C VAL A 82 -5.45 16.55 14.26
N PHE A 83 -5.31 16.06 13.02
CA PHE A 83 -4.79 16.89 11.91
C PHE A 83 -5.72 18.07 11.58
N LEU A 84 -7.04 17.86 11.64
CA LEU A 84 -8.03 18.92 11.43
C LEU A 84 -7.94 19.99 12.54
N LEU A 85 -7.90 19.57 13.80
CA LEU A 85 -7.76 20.49 14.93
C LEU A 85 -6.44 21.26 14.86
N HIS A 86 -5.34 20.58 14.54
CA HIS A 86 -4.05 21.22 14.30
C HIS A 86 -4.16 22.29 13.20
N TYR A 87 -4.83 22.01 12.09
CA TYR A 87 -5.02 22.96 11.00
C TYR A 87 -5.88 24.16 11.41
N ILE A 88 -6.97 23.95 12.17
CA ILE A 88 -7.85 25.03 12.64
C ILE A 88 -7.12 25.92 13.66
N ILE A 89 -6.34 25.33 14.57
CA ILE A 89 -5.67 26.06 15.65
C ILE A 89 -4.42 26.81 15.16
N ILE A 90 -3.58 26.16 14.35
CA ILE A 90 -2.29 26.74 13.89
C ILE A 90 -2.46 27.49 12.57
N GLY A 91 -3.40 27.09 11.73
CA GLY A 91 -3.59 27.65 10.40
C GLY A 91 -2.62 27.11 9.34
N ALA A 92 -2.86 27.48 8.09
CA ALA A 92 -1.97 27.14 6.99
C ALA A 92 -0.69 27.98 7.05
N LYS A 93 0.47 27.32 6.96
CA LYS A 93 1.75 28.03 6.82
C LYS A 93 1.80 28.77 5.48
N SER A 94 1.85 30.10 5.51
CA SER A 94 2.03 30.94 4.32
C SER A 94 3.50 31.31 4.13
N PHE A 95 3.98 31.26 2.89
CA PHE A 95 5.31 31.76 2.52
C PHE A 95 5.15 32.95 1.57
N SER A 96 6.05 33.93 1.66
CA SER A 96 6.07 35.04 0.71
C SER A 96 6.42 34.53 -0.70
N HIS A 97 5.61 34.87 -1.68
CA HIS A 97 5.82 34.55 -3.10
C HIS A 97 6.53 35.68 -3.87
N ALA A 98 7.01 36.73 -3.19
CA ALA A 98 7.64 37.90 -3.83
C ALA A 98 9.03 37.62 -4.44
N GLY A 99 9.60 36.43 -4.25
CA GLY A 99 10.93 36.05 -4.74
C GLY A 99 10.91 34.92 -5.78
N ALA A 100 12.07 34.65 -6.37
CA ALA A 100 12.23 33.53 -7.30
C ALA A 100 11.93 32.19 -6.58
N PRO A 101 11.14 31.29 -7.19
CA PRO A 101 10.77 30.03 -6.56
C PRO A 101 11.98 29.10 -6.41
N VAL A 102 12.32 28.75 -5.18
CA VAL A 102 13.37 27.77 -4.88
C VAL A 102 12.75 26.39 -4.68
N LYS A 103 13.22 25.40 -5.44
CA LYS A 103 12.78 24.00 -5.26
C LYS A 103 13.44 23.42 -4.00
N PHE A 104 12.67 23.30 -2.92
CA PHE A 104 13.14 22.69 -1.68
C PHE A 104 13.47 21.19 -1.86
N PHE A 105 12.68 20.47 -2.68
CA PHE A 105 12.88 19.04 -2.93
C PHE A 105 13.33 18.74 -4.37
N GLY A 106 14.27 17.80 -4.50
CA GLY A 106 14.76 17.29 -5.77
C GLY A 106 13.67 16.55 -6.58
N ILE A 107 13.92 16.30 -7.87
CA ILE A 107 12.97 15.61 -8.74
C ILE A 107 12.64 14.18 -8.26
N LEU A 108 13.64 13.45 -7.75
CA LEU A 108 13.47 12.08 -7.26
C LEU A 108 12.57 12.05 -6.01
N THR A 109 12.84 12.91 -5.02
CA THR A 109 12.03 13.03 -3.80
C THR A 109 10.58 13.35 -4.14
N ARG A 110 10.33 14.29 -5.07
CA ARG A 110 8.98 14.64 -5.51
C ARG A 110 8.27 13.49 -6.22
N LEU A 111 8.98 12.72 -7.05
CA LEU A 111 8.41 11.55 -7.72
C LEU A 111 8.03 10.45 -6.73
N LEU A 112 8.92 10.13 -5.78
CA LEU A 112 8.62 9.15 -4.72
C LEU A 112 7.47 9.62 -3.83
N HIS A 113 7.40 10.91 -3.53
CA HIS A 113 6.28 11.50 -2.78
C HIS A 113 4.95 11.35 -3.51
N TRP A 114 4.91 11.62 -4.81
CA TRP A 114 3.69 11.41 -5.60
C TRP A 114 3.27 9.94 -5.67
N LEU A 115 4.22 9.02 -5.85
CA LEU A 115 3.94 7.58 -5.80
C LEU A 115 3.38 7.16 -4.44
N ALA A 116 4.00 7.63 -3.35
CA ALA A 116 3.54 7.35 -1.99
C ALA A 116 2.13 7.94 -1.74
N ALA A 117 1.88 9.19 -2.14
CA ALA A 117 0.59 9.84 -1.96
C ALA A 117 -0.54 9.14 -2.73
N LEU A 118 -0.31 8.80 -4.00
CA LEU A 118 -1.29 8.11 -4.84
C LEU A 118 -1.58 6.70 -4.34
N SER A 119 -0.52 5.92 -4.05
CA SER A 119 -0.67 4.55 -3.55
C SER A 119 -1.32 4.52 -2.16
N PHE A 120 -0.95 5.44 -1.26
CA PHE A 120 -1.59 5.56 0.05
C PHE A 120 -3.07 5.93 -0.06
N SER A 121 -3.43 6.84 -0.97
CA SER A 121 -4.83 7.21 -1.20
C SER A 121 -5.65 6.01 -1.67
N LEU A 122 -5.11 5.21 -2.60
CA LEU A 122 -5.72 3.96 -3.04
C LEU A 122 -5.83 2.95 -1.90
N LEU A 123 -4.78 2.78 -1.08
CA LEU A 123 -4.80 1.89 0.09
C LEU A 123 -5.91 2.27 1.06
N ALA A 124 -6.04 3.55 1.40
CA ALA A 124 -7.08 4.02 2.32
C ALA A 124 -8.48 3.70 1.79
N ILE A 125 -8.77 4.07 0.53
CA ILE A 125 -10.09 3.86 -0.08
C ILE A 125 -10.39 2.36 -0.20
N THR A 126 -9.50 1.59 -0.81
CA THR A 126 -9.71 0.15 -1.03
C THR A 126 -9.70 -0.66 0.26
N GLY A 127 -8.93 -0.22 1.27
CA GLY A 127 -8.92 -0.83 2.59
C GLY A 127 -10.26 -0.67 3.29
N LEU A 128 -10.83 0.54 3.26
CA LEU A 128 -12.18 0.79 3.78
C LEU A 128 -13.24 -0.01 3.02
N MET A 129 -13.13 -0.12 1.70
CA MET A 129 -14.03 -0.97 0.91
C MET A 129 -13.99 -2.42 1.38
N VAL A 130 -12.79 -3.00 1.58
CA VAL A 130 -12.66 -4.40 2.06
C VAL A 130 -13.21 -4.56 3.47
N VAL A 131 -12.92 -3.64 4.39
CA VAL A 131 -13.42 -3.66 5.77
C VAL A 131 -14.95 -3.58 5.81
N PHE A 132 -15.55 -2.70 5.02
CA PHE A 132 -17.00 -2.52 4.93
C PHE A 132 -17.64 -3.36 3.83
N GLY A 133 -16.96 -4.38 3.32
CA GLY A 133 -17.40 -5.14 2.15
C GLY A 133 -18.79 -5.77 2.30
N LYS A 134 -19.19 -6.11 3.54
CA LYS A 134 -20.53 -6.59 3.87
C LYS A 134 -21.62 -5.56 3.54
N PHE A 135 -21.38 -4.28 3.83
CA PHE A 135 -22.34 -3.19 3.57
C PHE A 135 -22.38 -2.79 2.09
N LEU A 136 -21.31 -3.07 1.36
CA LEU A 136 -21.17 -2.76 -0.07
C LEU A 136 -21.62 -3.92 -0.99
N GLY A 137 -22.23 -4.98 -0.44
CA GLY A 137 -22.75 -6.12 -1.20
C GLY A 137 -21.71 -7.19 -1.59
N GLY A 138 -20.43 -7.03 -1.20
CA GLY A 138 -19.40 -8.03 -1.46
C GLY A 138 -19.06 -8.20 -2.95
N GLY A 139 -18.74 -9.45 -3.34
CA GLY A 139 -18.60 -9.84 -4.73
C GLY A 139 -17.42 -9.19 -5.49
N ALA A 140 -17.59 -9.03 -6.80
CA ALA A 140 -16.52 -8.61 -7.71
C ALA A 140 -15.89 -7.25 -7.37
N LEU A 141 -16.69 -6.30 -6.88
CA LEU A 141 -16.23 -4.96 -6.50
C LEU A 141 -15.29 -4.99 -5.28
N ILE A 142 -15.59 -5.82 -4.28
CA ILE A 142 -14.73 -5.96 -3.09
C ILE A 142 -13.48 -6.77 -3.43
N MET A 143 -13.61 -7.77 -4.30
CA MET A 143 -12.46 -8.53 -4.78
C MET A 143 -11.50 -7.66 -5.62
N SER A 144 -12.02 -6.78 -6.48
CA SER A 144 -11.18 -5.83 -7.24
C SER A 144 -10.51 -4.83 -6.31
N GLY A 145 -11.25 -4.30 -5.32
CA GLY A 145 -10.70 -3.45 -4.25
C GLY A 145 -9.54 -4.11 -3.53
N ARG A 146 -9.68 -5.39 -3.12
CA ARG A 146 -8.59 -6.16 -2.47
C ARG A 146 -7.36 -6.28 -3.36
N SER A 147 -7.53 -6.58 -4.65
CA SER A 147 -6.41 -6.70 -5.60
C SER A 147 -5.68 -5.37 -5.80
N VAL A 148 -6.43 -4.27 -5.97
CA VAL A 148 -5.86 -2.92 -6.06
C VAL A 148 -5.13 -2.54 -4.77
N HIS A 149 -5.69 -2.90 -3.61
CA HIS A 149 -5.07 -2.66 -2.31
C HIS A 149 -3.68 -3.31 -2.20
N LEU A 150 -3.54 -4.57 -2.61
CA LEU A 150 -2.26 -5.28 -2.57
C LEU A 150 -1.22 -4.65 -3.49
N ILE A 151 -1.60 -4.26 -4.70
CA ILE A 151 -0.69 -3.59 -5.65
C ILE A 151 -0.26 -2.23 -5.07
N ALA A 152 -1.21 -1.46 -4.54
CA ALA A 152 -0.93 -0.18 -3.91
C ALA A 152 -0.02 -0.34 -2.68
N ALA A 153 -0.16 -1.41 -1.90
CA ALA A 153 0.69 -1.71 -0.74
C ALA A 153 2.15 -1.87 -1.14
N ILE A 154 2.43 -2.59 -2.23
CA ILE A 154 3.79 -2.80 -2.72
C ILE A 154 4.41 -1.46 -3.17
N ILE A 155 3.68 -0.68 -3.97
CA ILE A 155 4.14 0.62 -4.46
C ILE A 155 4.38 1.58 -3.29
N PHE A 156 3.46 1.61 -2.33
CA PHE A 156 3.57 2.44 -1.14
C PHE A 156 4.78 2.05 -0.30
N CYS A 157 4.99 0.75 -0.04
CA CYS A 157 6.11 0.28 0.77
C CYS A 157 7.46 0.71 0.17
N LEU A 158 7.64 0.52 -1.14
CA LEU A 158 8.87 0.92 -1.83
C LEU A 158 9.07 2.43 -1.83
N SER A 159 8.02 3.20 -2.10
CA SER A 159 8.10 4.67 -2.17
C SER A 159 8.27 5.32 -0.79
N ALA A 160 7.55 4.83 0.23
CA ALA A 160 7.67 5.27 1.61
C ALA A 160 9.05 4.95 2.19
N ALA A 161 9.56 3.74 1.97
CA ALA A 161 10.94 3.39 2.36
C ALA A 161 11.96 4.30 1.66
N GLY A 162 11.77 4.56 0.37
CA GLY A 162 12.60 5.50 -0.38
C GLY A 162 12.59 6.92 0.20
N LEU A 163 11.42 7.43 0.60
CA LEU A 163 11.31 8.75 1.25
C LEU A 163 11.96 8.75 2.63
N PHE A 164 11.74 7.72 3.44
CA PHE A 164 12.32 7.59 4.78
C PHE A 164 13.86 7.59 4.76
N LEU A 165 14.47 7.01 3.72
CA LEU A 165 15.94 7.01 3.57
C LEU A 165 16.52 8.31 2.98
N ILE A 166 15.70 9.12 2.32
CA ILE A 166 16.12 10.39 1.71
C ILE A 166 15.92 11.57 2.68
N TRP A 167 14.92 11.48 3.55
CA TRP A 167 14.54 12.51 4.51
C TRP A 167 15.40 12.42 5.78
#